data_AF-A0AAV9F7S7-F1
#
_entry.id   AF-A0AAV9F7S7-F1
#
_cell.length_a   1.000
_cell.length_b   1.000
_cell.length_c   1.000
_cell.angle_alpha   90.00
_cell.angle_beta   90.00
_cell.angle_gamma   90.00
#
_symmetry.space_group_name_H-M   'P 1'
#
loop_
_entity.id
_entity.type
_entity.pdbx_description
1 polymer ?
#
loop_
_entity_poly.entity_id
_entity_poly.type
_entity_poly.pdbx_seq_one_letter_code
_entity_poly.pdbx_strand_id
1 'polypeptide(L)'
;MAVLRGGSYDSTAVGVNTTGLVTPEQISSFISNLNLLDQIGNFELNYIFAHSQRLNGDAIVAFVRALCKVSMVELQFPTDPRIFSLTKIVEIAHYNMNRIRLV
;
A
#
# COMPACT_ATOMS: atom_id res chain seq x y z
N MET A 1 -34.53 26.88 -32.07
CA MET A 1 -33.22 27.14 -32.71
C MET A 1 -32.18 27.27 -31.60
N ALA A 2 -31.24 26.33 -31.50
CA ALA A 2 -30.12 26.41 -30.55
C ALA A 2 -28.84 26.59 -31.37
N VAL A 3 -28.11 27.66 -31.07
CA VAL A 3 -26.90 28.10 -31.78
C VAL A 3 -25.74 27.16 -31.46
N LEU A 4 -25.17 26.55 -32.50
CA LEU A 4 -23.94 25.76 -32.47
C LEU A 4 -22.75 26.71 -32.24
N ARG A 5 -22.26 26.81 -31.00
CA ARG A 5 -20.98 27.49 -30.71
C ARG A 5 -19.86 26.45 -30.74
N GLY A 6 -19.39 26.15 -31.95
CA GLY A 6 -18.21 25.31 -32.17
C GLY A 6 -16.98 25.94 -31.53
N GLY A 7 -16.53 25.36 -30.41
CA GLY A 7 -15.23 25.67 -29.84
C GLY A 7 -14.14 25.01 -30.69
N SER A 8 -13.46 25.83 -31.49
CA SER A 8 -12.24 25.44 -32.19
C SER A 8 -11.17 25.08 -31.16
N TYR A 9 -10.85 23.80 -31.04
CA TYR A 9 -9.66 23.34 -30.32
C TYR A 9 -8.46 23.64 -31.22
N ASP A 10 -7.91 24.85 -31.09
CA ASP A 10 -6.62 25.18 -31.70
C ASP A 10 -5.51 24.53 -30.87
N SER A 11 -5.22 23.27 -31.18
CA SER A 11 -4.10 22.51 -30.59
C SER A 11 -2.92 22.54 -31.57
N THR A 12 -2.35 23.71 -31.82
CA THR A 12 -1.05 23.79 -32.50
C THR A 12 -0.08 24.67 -31.71
N ALA A 13 1.12 24.11 -31.51
CA ALA A 13 2.35 24.77 -31.08
C ALA A 13 2.51 25.10 -29.59
N VAL A 14 2.41 24.09 -28.71
CA VAL A 14 3.31 24.05 -27.54
C VAL A 14 4.56 23.32 -27.98
N GLY A 15 5.69 24.03 -28.01
CA GLY A 15 6.99 23.52 -28.39
C GLY A 15 7.28 22.18 -27.72
N VAL A 16 7.65 21.19 -28.54
CA VAL A 16 8.16 19.91 -28.07
C VAL A 16 9.52 20.18 -27.43
N ASN A 17 9.49 20.59 -26.17
CA ASN A 17 10.59 20.29 -25.28
C ASN A 17 10.55 18.77 -25.17
N THR A 18 11.42 18.09 -25.90
CA THR A 18 11.73 16.68 -25.68
C THR A 18 12.10 16.56 -24.21
N THR A 19 11.11 16.22 -23.38
CA THR A 19 11.27 15.83 -21.98
C THR A 19 12.31 14.72 -22.02
N GLY A 20 13.50 15.00 -21.46
CA GLY A 20 14.71 14.21 -21.67
C GLY A 20 14.41 12.72 -21.65
N LEU A 21 14.83 12.01 -22.71
CA LEU A 21 14.73 10.56 -22.75
C LEU A 21 15.40 10.01 -21.50
N VAL A 22 14.63 9.27 -20.69
CA VAL A 22 15.15 8.57 -19.51
C VAL A 22 16.29 7.67 -19.98
N THR A 23 17.47 7.81 -19.37
CA THR A 23 18.64 7.04 -19.82
C THR A 23 18.49 5.57 -19.42
N PRO A 24 19.10 4.63 -20.16
CA PRO A 24 19.10 3.21 -19.79
C PRO A 24 19.60 2.96 -18.36
N GLU A 25 20.54 3.79 -17.87
CA GLU A 25 21.08 3.71 -16.52
C GLU A 25 20.05 4.12 -15.47
N GLN A 26 19.25 5.15 -15.74
CA GLN A 26 18.14 5.56 -14.87
C GLN A 26 17.07 4.47 -14.78
N ILE A 27 16.77 3.80 -15.91
CA ILE A 27 15.85 2.65 -15.94
C ILE A 27 16.42 1.48 -15.13
N SER A 28 17.70 1.16 -15.30
CA SER A 28 18.39 0.11 -14.55
C SER A 28 18.39 0.39 -13.04
N SER A 29 18.68 1.63 -12.65
CA SER A 29 18.65 2.06 -11.25
C SER A 29 17.22 2.01 -10.67
N PHE A 30 16.21 2.35 -11.45
CA PHE A 30 14.83 2.24 -11.00
C PHE A 30 14.43 0.78 -10.75
N ILE A 31 14.74 -0.13 -11.68
CA ILE A 31 14.48 -1.57 -11.55
C ILE A 31 15.20 -2.14 -10.32
N SER A 32 16.46 -1.76 -10.08
CA SER A 32 17.20 -2.24 -8.92
C SER A 32 16.59 -1.74 -7.60
N ASN A 33 16.17 -0.48 -7.53
CA ASN A 33 15.47 0.06 -6.36
C ASN A 33 14.13 -0.66 -6.09
N LEU A 34 13.34 -0.96 -7.13
CA LEU A 34 12.11 -1.74 -6.97
C LEU A 34 12.39 -3.15 -6.44
N ASN A 35 13.43 -3.81 -6.94
CA ASN A 35 13.80 -5.16 -6.50
C ASN A 35 14.30 -5.18 -5.03
N LEU A 36 14.99 -4.13 -4.58
CA LEU A 36 15.38 -4.00 -3.16
C LEU A 36 14.17 -3.80 -2.26
N LEU A 37 13.19 -2.98 -2.69
CA LEU A 37 11.94 -2.79 -1.97
C LEU A 37 11.13 -4.09 -1.88
N ASP A 38 11.13 -4.92 -2.92
CA ASP A 38 10.42 -6.21 -2.91
C ASP A 38 11.09 -7.24 -1.97
N GLN A 39 12.42 -7.28 -1.94
CA GLN A 39 13.20 -8.16 -1.05
C GLN A 39 13.03 -7.82 0.44
N ILE A 40 13.03 -6.54 0.78
CA ILE A 40 12.81 -6.07 2.17
C ILE A 40 11.32 -6.18 2.54
N GLY A 41 10.45 -5.83 1.59
CA GLY A 41 9.03 -5.62 1.83
C GLY A 41 8.29 -6.87 2.29
N ASN A 42 8.51 -8.02 1.66
CA ASN A 42 7.64 -9.17 1.93
C ASN A 42 8.12 -10.06 3.08
N PHE A 43 9.43 -10.30 3.20
CA PHE A 43 9.94 -11.23 4.21
C PHE A 43 9.86 -10.63 5.62
N GLU A 44 10.36 -9.42 5.80
CA GLU A 44 10.42 -8.76 7.12
C GLU A 44 9.02 -8.40 7.64
N LEU A 45 8.12 -7.97 6.75
CA LEU A 45 6.73 -7.72 7.14
C LEU A 45 6.05 -9.00 7.63
N ASN A 46 6.16 -10.10 6.88
CA ASN A 46 5.57 -11.38 7.30
C ASN A 46 6.17 -11.89 8.62
N TYR A 47 7.46 -11.64 8.87
CA TYR A 47 8.12 -12.00 10.12
C TYR A 47 7.43 -11.37 11.34
N ILE A 48 7.11 -10.07 11.29
CA ILE A 48 6.47 -9.36 12.41
C ILE A 48 5.10 -9.96 12.75
N PHE A 49 4.29 -10.27 11.75
CA PHE A 49 2.94 -10.83 11.96
C PHE A 49 2.99 -12.27 12.49
N ALA A 50 3.86 -13.11 11.92
CA ALA A 50 4.06 -14.49 12.36
C ALA A 50 4.54 -14.59 13.82
N HIS A 51 5.38 -13.65 14.27
CA HIS A 51 5.91 -13.62 15.63
C HIS A 51 5.02 -12.90 16.64
N SER A 52 3.81 -12.49 16.25
CA SER A 52 2.84 -11.83 17.15
C SER A 52 2.49 -12.64 18.40
N GLN A 53 2.60 -13.98 18.35
CA GLN A 53 2.47 -14.87 19.52
C GLN A 53 3.43 -14.53 20.67
N ARG A 54 4.59 -13.94 20.37
CA ARG A 54 5.63 -13.62 21.38
C ARG A 54 5.36 -12.33 22.14
N LEU A 55 4.40 -11.51 21.68
CA LEU A 55 4.00 -10.28 22.38
C LEU A 55 3.30 -10.61 23.70
N ASN A 56 3.38 -9.76 24.73
CA ASN A 56 2.53 -9.93 25.91
C ASN A 56 1.06 -9.54 25.60
N GLY A 57 0.15 -9.75 26.54
CA GLY A 57 -1.29 -9.50 26.35
C GLY A 57 -1.64 -8.06 25.97
N ASP A 58 -1.03 -7.08 26.61
CA ASP A 58 -1.29 -5.67 26.32
C ASP A 58 -0.67 -5.23 24.99
N ALA A 59 0.53 -5.73 24.69
CA ALA A 59 1.24 -5.43 23.45
C ALA A 59 0.50 -5.98 22.22
N ILE A 60 -0.05 -7.19 22.27
CA ILE A 60 -0.85 -7.72 21.15
C ILE A 60 -2.13 -6.91 20.95
N VAL A 61 -2.78 -6.46 22.02
CA VAL A 61 -3.96 -5.59 21.94
C VAL A 61 -3.60 -4.23 21.33
N ALA A 62 -2.49 -3.62 21.75
CA ALA A 62 -2.01 -2.37 21.18
C ALA A 62 -1.66 -2.53 19.70
N PHE A 63 -1.00 -3.63 19.32
CA PHE A 63 -0.64 -3.92 17.94
C PHE A 63 -1.87 -4.09 17.04
N VAL A 64 -2.84 -4.92 17.45
CA VAL A 64 -4.10 -5.10 16.69
C VAL A 64 -4.88 -3.80 16.61
N ARG A 65 -4.92 -2.99 17.68
CA ARG A 65 -5.59 -1.66 17.65
C ARG A 65 -4.93 -0.71 16.64
N ALA A 66 -3.61 -0.74 16.52
CA ALA A 66 -2.91 0.05 15.50
C ALA A 66 -3.27 -0.42 14.08
N LEU A 67 -3.30 -1.73 13.83
CA LEU A 67 -3.70 -2.28 12.54
C LEU A 67 -5.15 -1.93 12.18
N CYS A 68 -6.07 -1.90 13.15
CA CYS A 68 -7.44 -1.44 12.89
C CYS A 68 -7.50 0.04 12.47
N LYS A 69 -6.63 0.90 13.03
CA LYS A 69 -6.58 2.31 12.60
C LYS A 69 -6.05 2.43 11.17
N VAL A 70 -5.04 1.63 10.81
CA VAL A 70 -4.50 1.63 9.44
C VAL A 70 -5.51 1.06 8.46
N SER A 71 -6.22 -0.02 8.80
CA SER A 71 -7.24 -0.60 7.93
C SER A 71 -8.37 0.38 7.62
N MET A 72 -8.76 1.23 8.57
CA MET A 72 -9.72 2.30 8.29
C MET A 72 -9.23 3.28 7.21
N VAL A 73 -7.94 3.59 7.17
CA VAL A 73 -7.34 4.45 6.13
C VAL A 73 -7.24 3.72 4.79
N GLU A 74 -6.90 2.43 4.83
CA GLU A 74 -6.83 1.59 3.63
C GLU A 74 -8.19 1.48 2.91
N LEU A 75 -9.28 1.48 3.68
CA LEU A 75 -10.66 1.40 3.18
C LEU A 75 -11.27 2.74 2.74
N GLN A 76 -10.54 3.86 2.84
CA GLN A 76 -11.12 5.19 2.54
C GLN A 76 -11.56 5.38 1.08
N PHE A 77 -11.02 4.60 0.14
CA PHE A 77 -11.38 4.65 -1.27
C PHE A 77 -12.29 3.48 -1.63
N PRO A 78 -13.63 3.69 -1.73
CA PRO A 78 -14.59 2.58 -1.88
C PRO A 78 -14.48 1.87 -3.23
N THR A 79 -13.95 2.55 -4.24
CA THR A 79 -13.78 2.02 -5.60
C THR A 79 -12.55 1.13 -5.75
N ASP A 80 -11.59 1.25 -4.84
CA ASP A 80 -10.36 0.45 -4.82
C ASP A 80 -9.87 0.27 -3.37
N PRO A 81 -10.59 -0.53 -2.56
CA PRO A 81 -10.26 -0.70 -1.15
C PRO A 81 -8.98 -1.54 -1.02
N ARG A 82 -7.98 -0.99 -0.34
CA ARG A 82 -6.81 -1.77 0.07
C ARG A 82 -7.20 -2.57 1.32
N ILE A 83 -6.85 -3.85 1.36
CA ILE A 83 -7.25 -4.76 2.45
C ILE A 83 -6.06 -5.39 3.17
N PHE A 84 -4.86 -4.86 2.98
CA PHE A 84 -3.63 -5.45 3.50
C PHE A 84 -3.68 -5.63 5.03
N SER A 85 -3.99 -4.56 5.77
CA SER A 85 -4.05 -4.60 7.23
C SER A 85 -5.18 -5.51 7.74
N LEU A 86 -6.31 -5.60 7.02
CA LEU A 86 -7.39 -6.53 7.35
C LEU A 86 -6.95 -7.99 7.23
N THR A 87 -6.27 -8.33 6.13
CA THR A 87 -5.70 -9.67 5.93
C THR A 87 -4.73 -10.02 7.07
N LYS A 88 -3.87 -9.07 7.46
CA LYS A 88 -2.92 -9.27 8.58
C LYS A 88 -3.59 -9.45 9.94
N ILE A 89 -4.73 -8.81 10.20
CA ILE A 89 -5.51 -9.04 11.42
C ILE A 89 -6.01 -10.49 11.49
N VAL A 90 -6.48 -11.06 10.38
CA VAL A 90 -6.94 -12.46 10.32
C VAL A 90 -5.77 -13.43 10.57
N GLU A 91 -4.62 -13.20 9.94
CA GLU A 91 -3.40 -13.97 10.17
C GLU A 91 -2.96 -13.92 11.64
N ILE A 92 -2.91 -12.73 12.25
CA ILE A 92 -2.58 -12.56 13.67
C ILE A 92 -3.56 -13.31 14.56
N ALA A 93 -4.87 -13.23 14.27
CA ALA A 93 -5.88 -13.96 15.04
C ALA A 93 -5.62 -15.47 14.99
N HIS A 94 -5.30 -15.99 13.79
CA HIS A 94 -4.92 -17.39 13.63
C HIS A 94 -3.69 -17.76 14.45
N TYR A 95 -2.62 -16.96 14.37
CA TYR A 95 -1.42 -17.19 15.17
C TYR A 95 -1.73 -17.14 16.68
N ASN A 96 -2.66 -16.31 17.16
CA ASN A 96 -2.86 -16.13 18.59
C ASN A 96 -4.00 -16.98 19.21
N MET A 97 -4.60 -17.93 18.46
CA MET A 97 -5.72 -18.75 18.95
C MET A 97 -5.44 -19.55 20.23
N ASN A 98 -4.18 -19.92 20.50
CA ASN A 98 -3.80 -20.72 21.67
C ASN A 98 -3.53 -19.88 22.94
N ARG A 99 -3.70 -18.55 22.89
CA ARG A 99 -3.53 -17.71 24.09
C ARG A 99 -4.69 -17.91 25.06
N ILE A 100 -4.38 -18.45 26.23
CA ILE A 100 -5.32 -18.55 27.35
C ILE A 100 -5.56 -17.14 27.92
N ARG A 101 -6.82 -16.72 27.99
CA ARG A 101 -7.25 -15.53 28.75
C ARG A 101 -7.86 -15.99 30.07
N LEU A 102 -7.21 -15.68 31.18
CA LEU A 102 -7.85 -15.73 32.50
C LEU A 102 -8.64 -14.41 32.65
N VAL A 103 -9.97 -14.54 32.77
CA VAL A 103 -10.90 -13.42 33.03
C VAL A 103 -11.33 -13.42 34.49
#